data_AF-A0AAD9MT52-F1
#
_entry.id   AF-A0AAD9MT52-F1
#
_cell.length_a   1.000
_cell.length_b   1.000
_cell.length_c   1.000
_cell.angle_alpha   90.00
_cell.angle_beta   90.00
_cell.angle_gamma   90.00
#
_symmetry.space_group_name_H-M   'P 1'
#
loop_
_entity.id
_entity.type
_entity.pdbx_description
1 polymer ?
#
loop_
_entity_poly.entity_id
_entity_poly.type
_entity_poly.pdbx_seq_one_letter_code
_entity_poly.pdbx_strand_id
1 'polypeptide(L)'
;MENRPISGSDNYIWFLEESLGHGSMGHVYVGRHRHSGDKYAVKVFNKELKMMQKDYVKIELDILKHIPAHKNIVKILGVEVQAENGEFQSITGTEEYLHPDMHRDLFISKISGGQYNSHVDLWSFGVTVYQCASGQFPFIPRQGVKSDKQTMQMLTRHKEPGVISQIEMPDGHTLPSQKLPDQCYLTR
;
A
#
# COMPACT_ATOMS: atom_id res chain seq x y z
N MET A 1 -0.23 -7.31 36.67
CA MET A 1 0.50 -6.84 35.48
C MET A 1 -0.01 -7.66 34.32
N GLU A 2 -0.76 -7.04 33.41
CA GLU A 2 -1.40 -7.76 32.29
C GLU A 2 -0.36 -8.40 31.37
N ASN A 3 -0.52 -9.70 31.11
CA ASN A 3 0.26 -10.46 30.13
C ASN A 3 -0.09 -9.98 28.72
N ARG A 4 0.42 -8.83 28.31
CA ARG A 4 0.27 -8.36 26.94
C ARG A 4 1.09 -9.25 26.00
N PRO A 5 0.53 -9.69 24.87
CA PRO A 5 1.26 -10.53 23.92
C PRO A 5 2.43 -9.74 23.30
N ILE A 6 3.65 -10.21 23.56
CA ILE A 6 4.90 -9.60 23.12
C ILE A 6 5.62 -10.46 22.09
N SER A 7 6.29 -9.80 21.15
CA SER A 7 7.27 -10.43 20.28
C SER A 7 8.53 -9.58 20.22
N GLY A 8 9.60 -10.10 19.61
CA GLY A 8 10.88 -9.42 19.62
C GLY A 8 11.94 -10.09 18.77
N SER A 9 13.06 -9.39 18.66
CA SER A 9 14.36 -9.86 18.14
C SER A 9 15.43 -9.63 19.20
N ASP A 10 16.70 -9.77 18.84
CA ASP A 10 17.84 -9.56 19.72
C ASP A 10 17.85 -8.14 20.31
N ASN A 11 17.60 -7.11 19.50
CA ASN A 11 17.68 -5.72 19.96
C ASN A 11 16.34 -5.01 20.12
N TYR A 12 15.23 -5.58 19.62
CA TYR A 12 13.93 -4.91 19.64
C TYR A 12 12.83 -5.77 20.26
N ILE A 13 11.84 -5.11 20.86
CA ILE A 13 10.58 -5.70 21.32
C ILE A 13 9.40 -4.93 20.76
N TRP A 14 8.29 -5.59 20.52
CA TRP A 14 7.03 -4.93 20.13
C TRP A 14 5.84 -5.68 20.73
N PHE A 15 4.77 -4.93 20.96
CA PHE A 15 3.50 -5.47 21.45
C PHE A 15 2.57 -5.71 20.27
N LEU A 16 1.95 -6.88 20.20
CA LEU A 16 1.08 -7.23 19.07
C LEU A 16 -0.19 -6.36 18.99
N GLU A 17 -0.58 -5.76 20.12
CA GLU A 17 -1.68 -4.80 20.21
C GLU A 17 -1.31 -3.42 19.68
N GLU A 18 -0.03 -3.05 19.65
CA GLU A 18 0.46 -1.75 19.17
C GLU A 18 0.73 -1.80 17.64
N SER A 19 -0.25 -2.26 16.87
CA SER A 19 -0.19 -2.32 15.40
C SER A 19 -0.34 -0.92 14.78
N LEU A 20 0.60 -0.56 13.91
CA LEU A 20 0.57 0.65 13.08
C LEU A 20 -0.11 0.42 11.73
N GLY A 21 -0.13 -0.83 11.25
CA GLY A 21 -0.74 -1.18 9.99
C GLY A 21 -0.50 -2.65 9.63
N HIS A 22 -1.36 -3.17 8.75
CA HIS A 22 -1.24 -4.51 8.20
C HIS A 22 -1.36 -4.46 6.68
N GLY A 23 -0.57 -5.29 6.02
CA GLY A 23 -0.43 -5.34 4.58
C GLY A 23 -0.37 -6.77 4.07
N SER A 24 -0.41 -6.95 2.75
CA SER A 24 -0.21 -8.25 2.11
C SER A 24 1.12 -8.88 2.50
N MET A 25 2.16 -8.07 2.70
CA MET A 25 3.52 -8.52 3.03
C MET A 25 3.76 -8.79 4.53
N GLY A 26 2.84 -8.40 5.41
CA GLY A 26 2.99 -8.57 6.85
C GLY A 26 2.42 -7.41 7.67
N HIS A 27 2.87 -7.30 8.92
CA HIS A 27 2.38 -6.32 9.89
C HIS A 27 3.46 -5.34 10.31
N VAL A 28 3.07 -4.11 10.66
CA VAL A 28 3.96 -3.08 11.21
C VAL A 28 3.51 -2.76 12.62
N TYR A 29 4.42 -2.84 13.58
CA TYR A 29 4.16 -2.56 15.00
C TYR A 29 4.98 -1.37 15.49
N VAL A 30 4.53 -0.73 16.58
CA VAL A 30 5.41 0.09 17.41
C VAL A 30 6.35 -0.84 18.16
N GLY A 31 7.63 -0.79 17.81
CA GLY A 31 8.70 -1.46 18.55
C GLY A 31 9.49 -0.51 19.41
N ARG A 32 10.26 -1.09 20.33
CA ARG A 32 11.21 -0.38 21.18
C ARG A 32 12.55 -1.05 21.14
N HIS A 33 13.61 -0.27 21.02
CA HIS A 33 14.96 -0.78 21.24
C HIS A 33 15.12 -1.18 22.71
N ARG A 34 15.59 -2.39 22.98
CA ARG A 34 15.60 -3.00 24.31
C ARG A 34 16.39 -2.20 25.33
N HIS A 35 17.52 -1.63 24.91
CA HIS A 35 18.41 -0.92 25.82
C HIS A 35 18.03 0.55 26.01
N SER A 36 17.80 1.28 24.91
CA SER A 36 17.51 2.71 24.99
C SER A 36 16.04 3.04 25.22
N GLY A 37 15.12 2.12 24.88
CA GLY A 37 13.68 2.34 24.96
C GLY A 37 13.09 3.19 23.84
N ASP A 38 13.93 3.67 22.90
CA ASP A 38 13.52 4.47 21.75
C ASP A 38 12.51 3.73 20.89
N LYS A 39 11.56 4.47 20.32
CA LYS A 39 10.46 3.90 19.51
C LYS A 39 10.85 3.76 18.04
N TYR A 40 10.40 2.67 17.43
CA TYR A 40 10.62 2.33 16.03
C TYR A 40 9.35 1.75 15.40
N ALA A 41 9.26 1.80 14.07
CA ALA A 41 8.30 1.01 13.32
C ALA A 41 8.94 -0.32 12.92
N VAL A 42 8.40 -1.45 13.39
CA VAL A 42 8.91 -2.79 13.12
C VAL A 42 8.00 -3.51 12.15
N LYS A 43 8.45 -3.68 10.90
CA LYS A 43 7.75 -4.47 9.88
C LYS A 43 8.13 -5.95 10.01
N VAL A 44 7.17 -6.77 10.40
CA VAL A 44 7.28 -8.22 10.49
C VAL A 44 6.69 -8.84 9.23
N PHE A 45 7.53 -9.45 8.42
CA PHE A 45 7.11 -10.12 7.18
C PHE A 45 6.44 -11.47 7.49
N ASN A 46 5.37 -11.80 6.75
CA ASN A 46 4.74 -13.12 6.84
C ASN A 46 5.74 -14.22 6.40
N LYS A 47 5.91 -15.26 7.22
CA LYS A 47 6.87 -16.36 6.98
C LYS A 47 6.65 -17.06 5.64
N GLU A 48 5.40 -17.35 5.28
CA GLU A 48 5.05 -18.07 4.04
C GLU A 48 5.35 -17.23 2.80
N LEU A 49 5.00 -15.94 2.85
CA LEU A 49 5.27 -15.01 1.75
C LEU A 49 6.76 -14.67 1.64
N LYS A 50 7.48 -14.56 2.77
CA LYS A 50 8.94 -14.41 2.76
C LYS A 50 9.61 -15.61 2.08
N MET A 51 9.09 -16.83 2.23
CA MET A 51 9.62 -18.00 1.54
C MET A 51 9.27 -18.01 0.04
N MET A 52 8.04 -17.66 -0.34
CA MET A 52 7.59 -17.63 -1.74
C MET A 52 8.12 -16.43 -2.54
N GLN A 53 8.38 -15.30 -1.90
CA GLN A 53 8.72 -14.01 -2.52
C GLN A 53 10.07 -13.47 -2.03
N LYS A 54 11.04 -14.36 -1.76
CA LYS A 54 12.39 -13.97 -1.28
C LYS A 54 13.02 -12.86 -2.12
N ASP A 55 12.84 -12.92 -3.43
CA ASP A 55 13.44 -11.97 -4.36
C ASP A 55 12.79 -10.59 -4.27
N TYR A 56 11.45 -10.51 -4.14
CA TYR A 56 10.76 -9.23 -3.95
C TYR A 56 11.11 -8.54 -2.63
N VAL A 57 11.20 -9.31 -1.54
CA VAL A 57 11.63 -8.76 -0.24
C VAL A 57 13.08 -8.29 -0.28
N LYS A 58 13.96 -9.02 -0.99
CA LYS A 58 15.34 -8.57 -1.23
C LYS A 58 15.38 -7.28 -2.03
N ILE A 59 14.61 -7.18 -3.11
CA ILE A 59 14.52 -5.96 -3.93
C ILE A 59 14.05 -4.77 -3.09
N GLU A 60 13.00 -4.92 -2.28
CA GLU A 60 12.50 -3.87 -1.37
C GLU A 60 13.61 -3.40 -0.42
N LEU A 61 14.31 -4.35 0.22
CA LEU A 61 15.41 -4.05 1.13
C LEU A 61 16.61 -3.40 0.42
N ASP A 62 16.96 -3.87 -0.77
CA ASP A 62 18.10 -3.36 -1.52
C ASP A 62 17.84 -1.92 -1.98
N ILE A 63 16.64 -1.62 -2.50
CA ILE A 63 16.25 -0.25 -2.85
C ILE A 63 16.35 0.66 -1.62
N LEU A 64 15.71 0.29 -0.51
CA LEU A 64 15.64 1.12 0.69
C LEU A 64 17.00 1.28 1.40
N LYS A 65 17.93 0.32 1.25
CA LYS A 65 19.30 0.43 1.75
C LYS A 65 20.17 1.36 0.89
N HIS A 66 19.95 1.40 -0.41
CA HIS A 66 20.76 2.20 -1.34
C HIS A 66 20.24 3.63 -1.52
N ILE A 67 18.99 3.92 -1.12
CA ILE A 67 18.47 5.29 -1.11
C ILE A 67 19.24 6.12 -0.06
N PRO A 68 19.89 7.23 -0.47
CA PRO A 68 20.52 8.15 0.47
C PRO A 68 19.50 8.70 1.46
N ALA A 69 19.94 9.01 2.68
CA ALA A 69 19.06 9.59 3.69
C ALA A 69 18.39 10.86 3.17
N HIS A 70 17.07 10.84 3.10
CA HIS A 70 16.26 11.94 2.58
C HIS A 70 15.07 12.20 3.49
N LYS A 71 14.77 13.47 3.76
CA LYS A 71 13.72 13.88 4.72
C LYS A 71 12.31 13.34 4.40
N ASN A 72 12.05 13.02 3.13
CA ASN A 72 10.75 12.54 2.66
C ASN A 72 10.70 11.02 2.43
N ILE A 73 11.75 10.27 2.81
CA ILE A 73 11.80 8.81 2.64
C ILE A 73 12.11 8.18 4.01
N VAL A 74 11.25 7.25 4.44
CA VAL A 74 11.48 6.51 5.69
C VAL A 74 12.72 5.63 5.54
N LYS A 75 13.68 5.82 6.44
CA LYS A 75 14.95 5.10 6.42
C LYS A 75 14.83 3.72 7.07
N ILE A 76 15.40 2.70 6.44
CA ILE A 76 15.67 1.43 7.11
C ILE A 76 16.88 1.59 8.05
N LEU A 77 16.65 1.32 9.33
CA LEU A 77 17.69 1.40 10.36
C LEU A 77 18.38 0.05 10.62
N GLY A 78 17.70 -1.06 10.35
CA GLY A 78 18.24 -2.40 10.53
C GLY A 78 17.29 -3.49 10.04
N VAL A 79 17.81 -4.70 9.90
CA VAL A 79 17.04 -5.91 9.58
C VAL A 79 17.47 -6.98 10.58
N GLU A 80 16.53 -7.52 11.34
CA GLU A 80 16.78 -8.54 12.36
C GLU A 80 15.87 -9.76 12.17
N VAL A 81 16.27 -10.88 12.76
CA VAL A 81 15.46 -12.10 12.77
C VAL A 81 14.58 -12.08 14.02
N GLN A 82 13.29 -12.30 13.82
CA GLN A 82 12.32 -12.42 14.91
C GLN A 82 12.59 -13.71 15.70
N ALA A 83 12.59 -13.63 17.03
CA ALA A 83 12.66 -14.79 17.90
C ALA A 83 11.39 -15.65 17.74
N GLU A 84 11.54 -16.98 17.74
CA GLU A 84 10.46 -17.92 17.40
C GLU A 84 9.35 -18.02 18.46
N ASN A 85 8.41 -17.08 18.47
CA ASN A 85 7.17 -17.19 19.25
C ASN A 85 5.96 -16.86 18.37
N GLY A 86 5.27 -17.90 17.86
CA GLY A 86 3.87 -17.85 17.39
C GLY A 86 3.59 -17.30 15.99
N GLU A 87 2.66 -17.95 15.29
CA GLU A 87 2.20 -17.68 13.92
C GLU A 87 1.27 -16.46 13.80
N PHE A 88 1.32 -15.76 12.67
CA PHE A 88 0.24 -14.85 12.23
C PHE A 88 -0.02 -14.99 10.73
N GLN A 89 -1.31 -15.10 10.39
CA GLN A 89 -1.84 -15.29 9.03
C GLN A 89 -2.53 -14.03 8.48
N SER A 90 -2.43 -13.95 7.15
CA SER A 90 -3.35 -13.32 6.17
C SER A 90 -3.30 -11.82 5.88
N ILE A 91 -3.73 -11.56 4.65
CA ILE A 91 -3.36 -10.55 3.64
C ILE A 91 -4.37 -9.40 3.61
N THR A 92 -3.92 -8.16 3.42
CA THR A 92 -4.65 -7.15 2.62
C THR A 92 -3.70 -6.11 2.02
N GLY A 93 -3.80 -5.83 0.72
CA GLY A 93 -3.19 -4.66 0.08
C GLY A 93 -4.26 -3.61 -0.23
N THR A 94 -3.86 -2.35 -0.45
CA THR A 94 -4.79 -1.27 -0.81
C THR A 94 -4.94 -1.22 -2.34
N GLU A 95 -5.89 -2.01 -2.84
CA GLU A 95 -6.21 -2.20 -4.27
C GLU A 95 -6.50 -0.88 -5.00
N GLU A 96 -6.93 0.14 -4.26
CA GLU A 96 -7.41 1.44 -4.76
C GLU A 96 -6.32 2.32 -5.39
N TYR A 97 -5.04 2.06 -5.09
CA TYR A 97 -3.91 2.86 -5.59
C TYR A 97 -3.17 2.19 -6.77
N LEU A 98 -3.60 1.01 -7.21
CA LEU A 98 -2.87 0.25 -8.22
C LEU A 98 -3.14 0.75 -9.64
N HIS A 99 -2.08 0.81 -10.46
CA HIS A 99 -2.21 1.01 -11.91
C HIS A 99 -3.04 -0.12 -12.55
N PRO A 100 -3.82 0.13 -13.62
CA PRO A 100 -4.74 -0.87 -14.17
C PRO A 100 -4.09 -2.14 -14.73
N ASP A 101 -2.84 -2.07 -15.17
CA ASP A 101 -2.07 -3.26 -15.56
C ASP A 101 -1.64 -4.10 -14.36
N MET A 102 -1.23 -3.44 -13.28
CA MET A 102 -0.88 -4.11 -12.02
C MET A 102 -2.08 -4.78 -11.38
N HIS A 103 -3.24 -4.13 -11.43
CA HIS A 103 -4.49 -4.70 -10.92
C HIS A 103 -4.90 -5.98 -11.68
N ARG A 104 -4.74 -6.01 -13.02
CA ARG A 104 -4.99 -7.21 -13.84
C ARG A 104 -4.04 -8.34 -13.48
N ASP A 105 -2.73 -8.05 -13.45
CA ASP A 105 -1.68 -9.05 -13.31
C ASP A 105 -1.61 -9.64 -11.88
N LEU A 106 -2.11 -8.92 -10.87
CA LEU A 106 -2.13 -9.39 -9.48
C LEU A 106 -3.48 -10.05 -9.07
N PHE A 107 -4.62 -9.60 -9.62
CA PHE A 107 -5.95 -10.00 -9.11
C PHE A 107 -6.86 -10.68 -10.14
N ILE A 108 -6.59 -10.58 -11.44
CA ILE A 108 -7.46 -11.12 -12.50
C ILE A 108 -6.79 -12.29 -13.23
N SER A 109 -5.51 -12.18 -13.56
CA SER A 109 -4.73 -13.23 -14.19
C SER A 109 -3.53 -13.56 -13.33
N LYS A 110 -3.43 -14.79 -12.79
CA LYS A 110 -2.21 -15.34 -12.16
C LYS A 110 -1.10 -15.57 -13.21
N ILE A 111 -0.78 -14.56 -14.00
CA ILE A 111 0.28 -14.62 -15.00
C ILE A 111 1.39 -13.70 -14.50
N SER A 112 2.46 -14.35 -14.06
CA SER A 112 3.71 -13.74 -13.61
C SER A 112 4.28 -12.76 -14.65
N GLY A 113 4.72 -11.59 -14.18
CA GLY A 113 5.83 -10.89 -14.84
C GLY A 113 5.56 -9.58 -15.57
N GLY A 114 4.52 -8.81 -15.22
CA GLY A 114 4.43 -7.41 -15.67
C GLY A 114 5.65 -6.61 -15.18
N GLN A 115 6.42 -6.01 -16.09
CA GLN A 115 7.52 -5.12 -15.70
C GLN A 115 6.96 -3.86 -15.06
N TYR A 116 7.19 -3.71 -13.75
CA TYR A 116 6.96 -2.46 -13.03
C TYR A 116 7.79 -1.36 -13.68
N ASN A 117 7.13 -0.35 -14.23
CA ASN A 117 7.77 0.82 -14.81
C ASN A 117 7.47 2.06 -13.96
N SER A 118 8.28 3.11 -14.11
CA SER A 118 8.11 4.37 -13.37
C SER A 118 6.76 5.08 -13.61
N HIS A 119 6.00 4.68 -14.63
CA HIS A 119 4.69 5.26 -14.93
C HIS A 119 3.60 4.75 -13.97
N VAL A 120 3.78 3.55 -13.40
CA VAL A 120 2.89 3.01 -12.35
C VAL A 120 2.93 3.89 -11.11
N ASP A 121 4.12 4.33 -10.68
CA ASP A 121 4.28 5.18 -9.51
C ASP A 121 3.69 6.59 -9.73
N LEU A 122 3.85 7.15 -10.93
CA LEU A 122 3.24 8.43 -11.31
C LEU A 122 1.72 8.37 -11.30
N TRP A 123 1.13 7.23 -11.67
CA TRP A 123 -0.30 7.01 -11.59
C TRP A 123 -0.78 7.03 -10.13
N SER A 124 -0.18 6.23 -9.25
CA SER A 124 -0.54 6.18 -7.83
C SER A 124 -0.33 7.54 -7.16
N PHE A 125 0.72 8.27 -7.54
CA PHE A 125 0.95 9.65 -7.10
C PHE A 125 -0.17 10.59 -7.55
N GLY A 126 -0.59 10.53 -8.82
CA GLY A 126 -1.69 11.34 -9.35
C GLY A 126 -3.02 11.08 -8.62
N VAL A 127 -3.34 9.81 -8.34
CA VAL A 127 -4.51 9.43 -7.53
C VAL A 127 -4.43 10.02 -6.12
N THR A 128 -3.26 9.94 -5.49
CA THR A 128 -3.01 10.49 -4.15
C THR A 128 -3.22 12.00 -4.12
N VAL A 129 -2.63 12.73 -5.09
CA VAL A 129 -2.79 14.19 -5.20
C VAL A 129 -4.25 14.57 -5.41
N TYR A 130 -4.98 13.87 -6.28
CA TYR A 130 -6.40 14.11 -6.50
C TYR A 130 -7.22 13.91 -5.21
N GLN A 131 -6.94 12.85 -4.47
CA GLN A 131 -7.64 12.55 -3.22
C GLN A 131 -7.33 13.60 -2.14
N CYS A 132 -6.08 14.03 -2.00
CA CYS A 132 -5.72 15.14 -1.11
C CYS A 132 -6.42 16.44 -1.50
N ALA A 133 -6.61 16.68 -2.80
CA ALA A 133 -7.26 17.88 -3.31
C ALA A 133 -8.78 17.89 -3.10
N SER A 134 -9.45 16.76 -3.31
CA SER A 134 -10.92 16.68 -3.41
C SER A 134 -11.60 15.93 -2.28
N GLY A 135 -10.86 15.17 -1.47
CA GLY A 135 -11.41 14.25 -0.48
C GLY A 135 -12.09 13.01 -1.09
N GLN A 136 -12.03 12.83 -2.42
CA GLN A 136 -12.65 11.73 -3.15
C GLN A 136 -11.64 11.02 -4.05
N PHE A 137 -11.91 9.77 -4.43
CA PHE A 137 -11.09 9.09 -5.43
C PHE A 137 -11.44 9.58 -6.85
N PRO A 138 -10.46 9.63 -7.77
CA PRO A 138 -10.71 10.09 -9.13
C PRO A 138 -11.58 9.11 -9.95
N PHE A 139 -11.52 7.81 -9.68
CA PHE A 139 -12.26 6.80 -10.41
C PHE A 139 -13.09 5.97 -9.44
N ILE A 140 -14.42 5.98 -9.60
CA ILE A 140 -15.35 5.37 -8.66
C ILE A 140 -16.41 4.58 -9.44
N PRO A 141 -16.42 3.24 -9.34
CA PRO A 141 -17.53 2.43 -9.83
C PRO A 141 -18.71 2.52 -8.86
N ARG A 142 -19.92 2.27 -9.34
CA ARG A 142 -21.16 2.45 -8.58
C ARG A 142 -21.17 1.70 -7.26
N GLN A 143 -20.75 0.44 -7.29
CA GLN A 143 -20.80 -0.42 -6.10
C GLN A 143 -19.64 -0.13 -5.14
N GLY A 144 -18.65 0.68 -5.56
CA GLY A 144 -17.42 0.95 -4.83
C GLY A 144 -16.23 0.17 -5.36
N VAL A 145 -15.03 0.72 -5.18
CA VAL A 145 -13.79 0.27 -5.82
C VAL A 145 -13.47 -1.20 -5.53
N LYS A 146 -13.75 -1.69 -4.31
CA LYS A 146 -13.43 -3.07 -3.89
C LYS A 146 -14.41 -4.12 -4.42
N SER A 147 -15.66 -3.75 -4.65
CA SER A 147 -16.75 -4.66 -5.01
C SER A 147 -16.96 -4.78 -6.50
N ASP A 148 -16.53 -3.80 -7.30
CA ASP A 148 -16.71 -3.80 -8.75
C ASP A 148 -15.40 -3.59 -9.52
N LYS A 149 -14.61 -4.66 -9.53
CA LYS A 149 -13.27 -4.72 -10.14
C LYS A 149 -13.29 -4.57 -11.66
N GLN A 150 -14.36 -5.04 -12.31
CA GLN A 150 -14.51 -4.96 -13.77
C GLN A 150 -14.77 -3.52 -14.20
N THR A 151 -15.70 -2.84 -13.53
CA THR A 151 -15.99 -1.44 -13.84
C THR A 151 -14.82 -0.52 -13.49
N MET A 152 -14.12 -0.78 -12.37
CA MET A 152 -12.89 -0.05 -12.04
C MET A 152 -11.83 -0.16 -13.15
N GLN A 153 -11.66 -1.35 -13.73
CA GLN A 153 -10.74 -1.55 -14.85
C GLN A 153 -11.20 -0.81 -16.11
N MET A 154 -12.50 -0.80 -16.39
CA MET A 154 -13.07 -0.07 -17.53
C MET A 154 -12.85 1.44 -17.42
N LEU A 155 -13.17 2.03 -16.26
CA LEU A 155 -13.03 3.46 -15.97
C LEU A 155 -11.59 3.95 -16.09
N THR A 156 -10.63 3.12 -15.71
CA THR A 156 -9.21 3.52 -15.67
C THR A 156 -8.48 3.27 -16.99
N ARG A 157 -8.85 2.25 -17.76
CA ARG A 157 -8.19 1.91 -19.04
C ARG A 157 -8.76 2.63 -20.25
N HIS A 158 -10.08 2.80 -20.31
CA HIS A 158 -10.76 3.33 -21.49
C HIS A 158 -11.13 4.80 -21.33
N LYS A 159 -10.39 5.53 -20.48
CA LYS A 159 -10.59 6.96 -20.29
C LYS A 159 -9.98 7.78 -21.43
N GLU A 160 -10.70 8.79 -21.87
CA GLU A 160 -10.20 9.73 -22.87
C GLU A 160 -8.94 10.49 -22.37
N PRO A 161 -8.01 10.85 -23.27
CA PRO A 161 -6.88 11.69 -22.92
C PRO A 161 -7.31 12.98 -22.21
N GLY A 162 -6.60 13.35 -21.15
CA GLY A 162 -6.91 14.54 -20.34
C GLY A 162 -7.98 14.34 -19.27
N VAL A 163 -8.72 13.23 -19.26
CA VAL A 163 -9.63 12.89 -18.17
C VAL A 163 -8.84 12.53 -16.90
N ILE A 164 -9.14 13.24 -15.82
CA ILE A 164 -8.50 13.09 -14.49
C ILE A 164 -9.43 12.45 -13.46
N SER A 165 -10.74 12.38 -13.73
CA SER A 165 -11.71 11.64 -12.93
C SER A 165 -12.85 11.09 -13.77
N GLN A 166 -13.42 9.95 -13.37
CA GLN A 166 -14.56 9.33 -14.03
C GLN A 166 -15.39 8.53 -13.01
N ILE A 167 -16.64 8.95 -12.81
CA ILE A 167 -17.55 8.38 -11.79
C ILE A 167 -18.71 7.68 -12.48
N GLU A 168 -19.02 6.45 -12.09
CA GLU A 168 -20.22 5.75 -12.55
C GLU A 168 -21.45 6.18 -11.74
N MET A 169 -22.49 6.61 -12.44
CA MET A 169 -23.73 7.13 -11.86
C MET A 169 -24.78 6.02 -11.63
N PRO A 170 -25.82 6.26 -10.81
CA PRO A 170 -26.85 5.26 -10.48
C PRO A 170 -27.72 4.78 -11.66
N ASP A 171 -27.58 5.33 -12.84
CA ASP A 171 -28.24 4.91 -14.08
C ASP A 171 -27.27 4.24 -15.06
N GLY A 172 -26.03 3.99 -14.64
CA GLY A 172 -25.02 3.24 -15.39
C GLY A 172 -24.21 4.06 -16.38
N HIS A 173 -24.46 5.37 -16.53
CA HIS A 173 -23.55 6.21 -17.32
C HIS A 173 -22.33 6.62 -16.49
N THR A 174 -21.26 7.00 -17.19
CA THR A 174 -20.03 7.50 -16.54
C THR A 174 -19.87 8.99 -16.80
N LEU A 175 -19.40 9.72 -15.79
CA LEU A 175 -19.16 11.16 -15.84
C LEU A 175 -17.65 11.44 -15.85
N PRO A 176 -17.03 11.59 -17.03
CA PRO A 176 -15.63 11.99 -17.13
C PRO A 176 -15.46 13.49 -16.85
N SER A 177 -14.39 13.86 -16.16
CA SER A 177 -14.00 15.25 -15.95
C SER A 177 -12.49 15.46 -16.14
N GLN A 178 -12.14 16.61 -16.70
CA GLN A 178 -10.77 17.11 -16.84
C GLN A 178 -10.41 18.16 -15.78
N LYS A 179 -11.36 18.49 -14.89
CA LYS A 179 -11.21 19.50 -13.83
C LYS A 179 -11.38 18.89 -12.46
N LEU A 180 -10.72 19.48 -11.47
CA LEU A 180 -10.98 19.16 -10.07
C LEU A 180 -12.41 19.59 -9.71
N PRO A 181 -13.07 18.87 -8.78
CA PRO A 181 -14.39 19.27 -8.30
C PRO A 181 -14.32 20.61 -7.56
N ASP A 182 -15.42 21.37 -7.58
CA ASP A 182 -15.50 22.72 -6.99
C ASP A 182 -15.23 22.75 -5.48
N GLN A 183 -15.35 21.61 -4.80
CA GLN A 183 -15.07 21.43 -3.37
C GLN A 183 -13.58 21.14 -3.09
N CYS A 184 -12.67 21.64 -3.95
CA CYS A 184 -11.24 21.44 -3.78
C CYS A 184 -10.72 22.14 -2.51
N TYR A 185 -10.08 21.38 -1.63
CA TYR A 185 -9.49 21.87 -0.38
C TYR A 185 -8.18 22.64 -0.57
N LEU A 186 -7.61 22.62 -1.78
CA LEU A 186 -6.36 23.30 -2.13
C LEU A 186 -6.56 24.71 -2.71
N THR A 187 -7.80 25.16 -2.94
CA THR A 187 -8.13 26.49 -3.47
C THR A 187 -8.64 27.48 -2.41
N ARG A 188 -8.28 27.28 -1.13
CA ARG A 188 -8.52 28.25 -0.05
C ARG A 188 -7.21 28.74 0.56
#